data_AF-A0A1B0AF58-F1
#
_entry.id   AF-A0A1B0AF58-F1
#
_cell.length_a   1.000
_cell.length_b   1.000
_cell.length_c   1.000
_cell.angle_alpha   90.00
_cell.angle_beta   90.00
_cell.angle_gamma   90.00
#
_symmetry.space_group_name_H-M   'P 1'
#
loop_
_entity.id
_entity.type
_entity.pdbx_description
1 polymer ?
#
loop_
_entity_poly.entity_id
_entity_poly.type
_entity_poly.pdbx_seq_one_letter_code
_entity_poly.pdbx_strand_id
1 'polypeptide(L)'
;MVRNYECVVKSCVNEVSAKTNVVVEDVPGAPGCVQVADIGKTKALIEWLDGANNGRPIRYYNILARTIWNRTWINVLTLCAST
;
A
#
# COMPACT_ATOMS: atom_id res chain seq x y z
N MET A 1 0.06 -5.65 11.71
CA MET A 1 0.07 -6.43 12.97
C MET A 1 -0.09 -5.47 14.14
N VAL A 2 -1.05 -5.70 15.05
CA VAL A 2 -1.23 -4.86 16.25
C VAL A 2 -0.44 -5.47 17.41
N ARG A 3 0.41 -4.68 18.06
CA ARG A 3 1.15 -5.09 19.26
C ARG A 3 0.99 -4.06 20.36
N ASN A 4 0.78 -4.55 21.58
CA ASN A 4 0.68 -3.72 22.77
C ASN A 4 2.04 -3.75 23.48
N TYR A 5 2.62 -2.58 23.70
CA TYR A 5 3.89 -2.41 24.39
C TYR A 5 3.63 -1.72 25.72
N GLU A 6 4.23 -2.23 26.78
CA GLU A 6 4.20 -1.62 28.10
C GLU A 6 5.62 -1.27 28.52
N CYS A 7 5.85 0.01 28.79
CA CYS A 7 7.09 0.51 29.37
C CYS A 7 6.91 0.57 30.88
N VAL A 8 7.77 -0.10 31.64
CA VAL A 8 7.75 -0.14 33.10
C VAL A 8 9.03 0.50 33.63
N VAL A 9 8.89 1.53 34.46
CA VAL A 9 10.00 2.19 35.15
C VAL A 9 9.91 1.86 36.63
N LYS A 10 10.93 1.17 37.14
CA LYS A 10 11.06 0.84 38.57
C LYS A 10 12.09 1.74 39.24
N SER A 11 11.68 2.34 40.36
CA SER A 11 12.54 3.00 41.34
C SER A 11 12.47 2.25 42.68
N CYS A 12 13.35 2.56 43.63
CA CYS A 12 13.39 1.92 44.95
C CYS A 12 12.12 2.17 45.80
N VAL A 13 11.32 3.17 45.43
CA VAL A 13 10.10 3.55 46.15
C VAL A 13 8.83 3.22 45.36
N ASN A 14 8.86 3.30 44.04
CA ASN A 14 7.66 3.19 43.19
C ASN A 14 7.95 2.57 41.82
N GLU A 15 6.91 1.99 41.23
CA GLU A 15 6.86 1.48 39.86
C GLU A 15 5.80 2.24 39.07
N VAL A 16 6.14 2.73 37.88
CA VAL A 16 5.22 3.41 36.98
C VAL A 16 5.23 2.68 35.64
N SER A 17 4.06 2.38 35.09
CA SER A 17 3.96 1.79 33.75
C SER A 17 3.15 2.66 32.79
N ALA A 18 3.54 2.62 31.51
CA ALA A 18 2.88 3.30 30.41
C ALA A 18 2.61 2.31 29.26
N LYS A 19 1.37 2.24 28.79
CA LYS A 19 0.94 1.34 27.72
C LYS A 19 0.76 2.09 26.40
N THR A 20 1.27 1.52 25.32
CA THR A 20 1.16 2.04 23.96
C THR A 20 0.75 0.93 23.00
N ASN A 21 -0.23 1.22 22.14
CA ASN A 21 -0.61 0.35 21.05
C ASN A 21 0.16 0.76 19.79
N VAL A 22 0.91 -0.17 19.22
CA VAL A 22 1.65 0.03 17.97
C VAL A 22 1.00 -0.82 16.89
N VAL A 23 0.54 -0.15 15.83
CA VAL A 23 0.07 -0.81 14.61
C VAL A 23 1.21 -0.74 13.61
N VAL A 24 1.79 -1.90 13.29
CA VAL A 24 2.71 -2.00 12.16
C VAL A 24 1.87 -2.08 10.90
N GLU A 25 1.87 -0.98 10.17
CA GLU A 25 1.30 -0.85 8.84
C GLU A 25 2.39 -1.23 7.85
N ASP A 26 2.11 -2.19 6.98
CA ASP A 26 3.02 -2.57 5.91
C ASP A 26 2.58 -1.92 4.60
N VAL A 27 3.45 -1.96 3.59
CA VAL A 27 3.07 -1.53 2.24
C VAL A 27 1.87 -2.34 1.76
N PRO A 28 0.88 -1.72 1.10
CA PRO A 28 -0.21 -2.48 0.51
C PRO A 28 0.34 -3.55 -0.44
N GLY A 29 -0.31 -4.71 -0.46
CA GLY A 29 0.07 -5.78 -1.37
C GLY A 29 0.03 -5.32 -2.83
N ALA A 30 0.82 -5.97 -3.69
CA ALA A 30 0.73 -5.73 -5.12
C ALA A 30 -0.71 -6.02 -5.61
N PRO A 31 -1.25 -5.22 -6.55
CA PRO A 31 -2.54 -5.50 -7.14
C PRO A 31 -2.50 -6.86 -7.86
N GLY A 32 -3.58 -7.63 -7.69
CA GLY A 32 -3.74 -8.92 -8.31
C GLY A 32 -4.39 -8.83 -9.69
N CYS A 33 -4.25 -9.88 -10.49
CA CYS A 33 -5.05 -10.08 -11.72
C CYS A 33 -5.08 -8.87 -12.67
N VAL A 34 -3.93 -8.21 -12.88
CA VAL A 34 -3.83 -7.11 -13.84
C VAL A 34 -4.09 -7.66 -15.25
N GLN A 35 -5.21 -7.26 -15.84
CA GLN A 35 -5.66 -7.68 -17.16
C GLN A 35 -5.93 -6.47 -18.06
N VAL A 36 -5.73 -6.65 -19.35
CA VAL A 36 -6.05 -5.62 -20.34
C VAL A 36 -7.44 -5.94 -20.89
N ALA A 37 -8.41 -5.08 -20.58
CA ALA A 37 -9.79 -5.25 -21.00
C ALA A 37 -10.02 -4.77 -22.44
N ASP A 38 -9.36 -3.69 -22.87
CA ASP A 38 -9.44 -3.19 -24.25
C ASP A 38 -8.16 -2.47 -24.68
N ILE A 39 -7.84 -2.52 -25.97
CA ILE A 39 -6.66 -1.88 -26.56
C ILE A 39 -7.09 -1.07 -27.80
N GLY A 40 -7.09 0.25 -27.65
CA GLY A 40 -7.16 1.20 -28.76
C GLY A 40 -5.79 1.62 -29.27
N LYS A 41 -5.78 2.41 -30.35
CA LYS A 41 -4.53 2.92 -30.96
C LYS A 41 -3.72 3.84 -30.03
N THR A 42 -4.39 4.58 -29.16
CA THR A 42 -3.78 5.59 -28.26
C THR A 42 -4.21 5.46 -26.80
N LYS A 43 -5.10 4.51 -26.49
CA LYS A 43 -5.67 4.30 -25.16
C LYS A 43 -5.81 2.81 -24.92
N ALA A 44 -5.66 2.37 -23.67
CA ALA A 44 -5.96 1.00 -23.26
C ALA A 44 -6.79 1.04 -21.98
N LEU A 45 -7.69 0.08 -21.85
CA LEU A 45 -8.45 -0.16 -20.63
C LEU A 45 -7.79 -1.33 -19.89
N ILE A 46 -7.46 -1.11 -18.63
CA ILE A 46 -6.80 -2.08 -17.77
C ILE A 46 -7.68 -2.24 -16.53
N GLU A 47 -7.86 -3.48 -16.12
CA GLU A 47 -8.56 -3.85 -14.90
C GLU A 47 -7.61 -4.61 -13.99
N TRP A 48 -7.77 -4.45 -12.69
CA TRP A 48 -6.98 -5.15 -11.69
C TRP A 48 -7.82 -5.36 -10.44
N LEU A 49 -7.38 -6.29 -9.60
CA LEU A 49 -7.93 -6.52 -8.28
C LEU A 49 -7.05 -5.86 -7.23
N ASP A 50 -7.68 -5.30 -6.21
CA ASP A 50 -6.99 -4.66 -5.10
C ASP A 50 -6.08 -5.65 -4.38
N GLY A 51 -4.89 -5.18 -4.00
CA GLY A 51 -3.95 -5.96 -3.21
C GLY A 51 -4.36 -6.08 -1.75
N ALA A 52 -3.59 -6.85 -0.98
CA ALA A 52 -3.82 -6.99 0.46
C ALA A 52 -3.71 -5.63 1.17
N ASN A 53 -4.75 -5.26 1.91
CA ASN A 53 -4.76 -4.09 2.77
C ASN A 53 -3.95 -4.42 4.04
N ASN A 54 -2.63 -4.19 4.00
CA ASN A 54 -1.69 -4.53 5.07
C ASN A 54 -1.73 -3.55 6.27
N GLY A 55 -2.95 -3.25 6.75
CA GLY A 55 -3.19 -2.31 7.84
C GLY A 55 -3.36 -0.85 7.39
N ARG A 56 -3.13 -0.54 6.10
CA ARG A 56 -3.45 0.77 5.49
C ARG A 56 -4.27 0.61 4.22
N PRO A 57 -5.41 1.32 4.11
CA PRO A 57 -6.19 1.31 2.87
C PRO A 57 -5.34 1.85 1.72
N ILE A 58 -5.57 1.30 0.54
CA ILE A 58 -4.91 1.74 -0.68
C ILE A 58 -5.42 3.14 -1.01
N ARG A 59 -4.52 4.11 -1.13
CA ARG A 59 -4.87 5.52 -1.38
C ARG A 59 -4.89 5.87 -2.87
N TYR A 60 -3.95 5.31 -3.62
CA TYR A 60 -3.79 5.57 -5.03
C TYR A 60 -3.06 4.43 -5.71
N TYR A 61 -3.31 4.30 -7.02
CA TYR A 61 -2.62 3.41 -7.92
C TYR A 61 -1.75 4.21 -8.88
N ASN A 62 -0.51 3.77 -9.08
CA ASN A 62 0.36 4.30 -10.12
C ASN A 62 0.41 3.34 -11.29
N ILE A 63 -0.02 3.81 -12.45
CA ILE A 63 -0.03 3.05 -13.68
C ILE A 63 1.23 3.41 -14.44
N LEU A 64 2.11 2.43 -14.54
CA LEU A 64 3.35 2.51 -15.31
C LEU A 64 3.13 1.80 -16.65
N ALA A 65 3.62 2.39 -17.74
CA ALA A 65 3.65 1.73 -19.04
C ALA A 65 5.07 1.64 -19.58
N ARG A 66 5.32 0.65 -20.41
CA ARG A 66 6.60 0.44 -21.10
C ARG A 66 6.31 0.04 -22.53
N THR A 67 7.02 0.66 -23.49
CA THR A 67 6.87 0.34 -24.91
C THR A 67 8.10 -0.44 -25.40
N ILE A 68 7.99 -1.05 -26.58
CA ILE A 68 9.14 -1.74 -27.20
C ILE A 68 10.27 -0.76 -27.57
N TRP A 69 9.92 0.49 -27.85
CA TRP A 69 10.84 1.57 -28.21
C TRP A 69 11.52 2.16 -26.98
N ASN A 70 10.77 2.30 -25.88
CA ASN A 70 11.28 2.77 -24.61
C ASN A 70 11.18 1.69 -23.54
N ARG A 71 12.32 1.06 -23.24
CA ARG A 71 12.41 -0.03 -22.25
C ARG A 71 12.36 0.44 -20.80
N THR A 72 12.16 1.74 -20.55
CA THR A 72 11.95 2.28 -19.21
C THR A 72 10.45 2.34 -18.88
N TRP A 73 10.12 2.03 -17.63
CA TRP A 73 8.76 2.22 -17.12
C TRP A 73 8.52 3.71 -16.91
N ILE A 74 7.50 4.23 -17.57
CA ILE A 74 7.07 5.63 -17.42
C ILE A 74 5.76 5.69 -16.66
N ASN A 75 5.61 6.68 -15.78
CA ASN A 75 4.35 6.94 -15.10
C ASN A 75 3.38 7.60 -16.09
N VAL A 76 2.28 6.91 -16.37
CA VAL A 76 1.25 7.37 -17.31
C VAL A 76 0.10 8.03 -16.56
N LEU A 77 -0.26 7.46 -15.41
CA LEU A 77 -1.42 7.90 -14.66
C LEU A 77 -1.25 7.56 -13.18
N THR A 78 -1.74 8.46 -12.32
CA THR A 78 -1.95 8.20 -10.90
C THR A 78 -3.43 8.34 -10.62
N LEU A 79 -4.07 7.24 -10.24
CA LEU A 79 -5.49 7.20 -9.91
C LEU A 79 -5.66 7.19 -8.40
N CYS A 80 -6.48 8.08 -7.86
CA CYS A 80 -6.96 7.95 -6.49
C CYS A 80 -7.85 6.71 -6.40
N ALA A 81 -7.62 5.86 -5.39
CA ALA A 81 -8.52 4.76 -5.13
C ALA A 81 -9.82 5.36 -4.54
N SER A 82 -10.89 5.40 -5.33
CA SER A 82 -12.22 5.77 -4.86
C SER A 82 -12.72 4.67 -3.94
N THR A 83 -13.07 5.03 -2.70
CA THR A 83 -13.60 4.12 -1.67
C THR A 83 -14.88 3.41 -2.11
#